data_AF-A0A5K0VQJ1-F1
#
_entry.id   AF-A0A5K0VQJ1-F1
#
_cell.length_a   1.000
_cell.length_b   1.000
_cell.length_c   1.000
_cell.angle_alpha   90.00
_cell.angle_beta   90.00
_cell.angle_gamma   90.00
#
_symmetry.space_group_name_H-M   'P 1'
#
loop_
_entity.id
_entity.type
_entity.pdbx_description
1 polymer ?
#
loop_
_entity_poly.entity_id
_entity_poly.type
_entity_poly.pdbx_seq_one_letter_code
_entity_poly.pdbx_strand_id
1 'polypeptide(L)' 'VRAFEKHCGSLSQYGMKHMRSIANICNAGLRKETMEDVSAQACTVIPAGPWSSLSRGFSA' A
#
# COMPACT_ATOMS: atom_id res chain seq x y z
N VAL A 1 -2.43 1.60 -5.08
CA VAL A 1 -1.05 1.34 -4.60
C VAL A 1 -0.54 2.46 -3.70
N ARG A 2 -0.34 3.70 -4.17
CA ARG A 2 0.10 4.82 -3.32
C ARG A 2 -0.72 5.01 -2.03
N ALA A 3 -2.05 4.86 -2.12
CA ALA A 3 -2.96 4.90 -0.97
C ALA A 3 -2.61 3.87 0.12
N PHE A 4 -2.21 2.66 -0.27
CA PHE A 4 -1.74 1.63 0.64
C PHE A 4 -0.38 2.00 1.25
N GLU A 5 0.58 2.36 0.39
CA GLU A 5 1.95 2.63 0.83
C GLU A 5 2.05 3.84 1.77
N LYS A 6 1.14 4.81 1.63
CA LYS A 6 1.01 5.96 2.55
C LYS A 6 0.78 5.53 4.00
N HIS A 7 0.07 4.43 4.24
CA HIS A 7 -0.29 3.95 5.59
C HIS A 7 0.52 2.72 6.03
N CYS A 8 0.90 1.86 5.09
CA CYS A 8 1.56 0.59 5.39
C CYS A 8 3.07 0.60 5.09
N GLY A 9 3.59 1.65 4.43
CA GLY A 9 4.97 1.74 3.98
C GLY A 9 5.19 1.16 2.58
N SER A 10 6.43 1.23 2.09
CA SER A 10 6.81 0.77 0.75
C SER A 10 6.52 -0.73 0.57
N LEU A 11 6.01 -1.10 -0.61
CA LEU A 11 5.87 -2.50 -1.00
C LEU A 11 7.23 -3.20 -1.15
N SER A 12 8.29 -2.46 -1.51
CA SER A 12 9.57 -3.04 -1.95
C SER A 12 9.39 -4.02 -3.12
N GLN A 13 10.48 -4.62 -3.62
CA GLN A 13 10.39 -5.65 -4.67
C GLN A 13 9.55 -6.86 -4.22
N TYR A 14 9.61 -7.23 -2.94
CA TYR A 14 8.85 -8.35 -2.41
C TYR A 14 7.34 -8.09 -2.48
N GLY A 15 6.87 -6.92 -2.06
CA GLY A 15 5.45 -6.57 -2.03
C GLY A 15 4.84 -6.44 -3.42
N MET A 16 5.63 -6.20 -4.47
CA MET A 16 5.15 -6.17 -5.85
C MET A 16 4.47 -7.48 -6.28
N LYS A 17 4.76 -8.61 -5.61
CA LYS A 17 4.03 -9.87 -5.82
C LYS A 17 2.52 -9.76 -5.52
N HIS A 18 2.12 -8.78 -4.70
CA HIS A 18 0.72 -8.53 -4.32
C HIS A 18 0.01 -7.52 -5.23
N MET A 19 0.67 -7.01 -6.28
CA MET A 19 0.06 -6.06 -7.22
C MET A 19 -1.19 -6.61 -7.89
N ARG A 20 -1.25 -7.92 -8.15
CA ARG A 20 -2.45 -8.56 -8.68
C ARG A 20 -3.64 -8.47 -7.71
N SER A 21 -3.41 -8.62 -6.41
CA SER A 21 -4.46 -8.46 -5.40
C SER A 21 -4.96 -7.01 -5.35
N ILE A 22 -4.06 -6.04 -5.44
CA ILE A 22 -4.43 -4.61 -5.51
C ILE A 22 -5.20 -4.30 -6.79
N ALA A 23 -4.83 -4.91 -7.92
CA ALA A 23 -5.57 -4.76 -9.17
C ALA A 23 -6.98 -5.36 -9.08
N ASN A 24 -7.14 -6.51 -8.41
CA ASN A 24 -8.46 -7.11 -8.19
C ASN A 24 -9.36 -6.21 -7.35
N ILE A 25 -8.81 -5.52 -6.35
CA ILE A 25 -9.52 -4.50 -5.54
C ILE A 25 -10.03 -3.37 -6.47
N CYS A 26 -9.18 -2.85 -7.36
CA CYS A 26 -9.60 -1.85 -8.35
C CYS A 26 -10.69 -2.38 -9.30
N ASN A 27 -10.54 -3.62 -9.78
CA ASN A 27 -11.50 -4.25 -10.69
C ASN A 27 -12.87 -4.49 -10.03
N ALA A 28 -12.92 -4.62 -8.71
CA ALA A 28 -14.15 -4.68 -7.93
C ALA A 28 -14.84 -3.30 -7.76
N GLY A 29 -14.29 -2.24 -8.34
CA GLY A 29 -14.87 -0.89 -8.29
C GLY A 29 -14.58 -0.13 -7.00
N LEU A 30 -13.62 -0.57 -6.19
CA LEU A 30 -13.24 0.14 -4.97
C LEU A 30 -12.52 1.46 -5.31
N ARG A 31 -12.95 2.53 -4.64
CA ARG A 31 -12.37 3.86 -4.83
C ARG A 31 -11.10 4.03 -4.00
N LYS A 32 -10.30 5.02 -4.37
CA LYS A 32 -9.05 5.35 -3.70
C LYS A 32 -9.28 5.72 -2.23
N GLU A 33 -10.37 6.42 -1.92
CA GLU A 33 -10.70 6.87 -0.57
C GLU A 33 -10.93 5.67 0.36
N THR A 34 -11.70 4.68 -0.10
CA THR A 34 -11.92 3.43 0.63
C THR A 34 -10.61 2.67 0.86
N MET A 35 -9.70 2.68 -0.14
CA MET A 35 -8.38 2.09 0.03
C MET A 35 -7.55 2.83 1.08
N GLU A 36 -7.62 4.17 1.14
CA GLU A 36 -6.93 4.96 2.18
C GLU A 36 -7.50 4.64 3.58
N ASP A 37 -8.82 4.65 3.75
CA ASP A 37 -9.48 4.39 5.03
C ASP A 37 -9.17 2.98 5.55
N VAL A 38 -9.26 1.98 4.68
CA VAL A 38 -8.98 0.58 5.06
C VAL A 38 -7.49 0.39 5.34
N SER A 39 -6.60 1.04 4.57
CA SER A 39 -5.16 0.95 4.82
C SER A 39 -4.77 1.62 6.15
N ALA A 40 -5.42 2.73 6.51
CA ALA A 40 -5.22 3.39 7.80
C ALA A 40 -5.71 2.53 8.99
N GLN A 41 -6.80 1.78 8.80
CA GLN A 41 -7.29 0.83 9.80
C GLN A 41 -6.42 -0.42 9.90
N ALA A 42 -5.94 -0.95 8.78
CA ALA A 42 -5.10 -2.14 8.74
C ALA A 42 -3.68 -1.88 9.26
N CYS A 43 -3.13 -0.71 8.96
CA CYS A 43 -1.78 -0.30 9.32
C CYS A 43 -1.85 0.93 10.25
N THR A 44 -1.95 0.68 11.55
CA THR A 44 -1.98 1.73 12.56
C THR A 44 -0.64 2.42 12.74
N VAL A 45 0.46 1.72 12.41
CA VAL A 45 1.83 2.22 12.45
C VAL A 45 2.58 1.67 11.25
N ILE A 46 3.31 2.53 10.52
CA ILE A 46 4.22 2.07 9.46
C ILE A 46 5.37 1.28 10.13
N PRO A 47 5.62 0.03 9.74
CA PRO A 47 6.69 -0.77 10.32
C PRO A 47 8.03 -0.04 10.19
N ALA A 48 8.81 0.01 11.27
CA ALA A 48 10.16 0.55 11.22
C ALA A 48 11.08 -0.44 10.47
N GLY A 49 11.63 -0.03 9.34
CA GLY A 49 12.55 -0.87 8.58
C GLY A 49 12.99 -0.25 7.25
N PRO A 50 14.12 -0.70 6.69
CA PRO A 50 14.64 -0.19 5.41
C PRO A 50 13.74 -0.56 4.22
N TRP A 51 12.93 -1.61 4.36
CA TRP A 51 12.05 -2.14 3.32
C TRP A 51 10.66 -1.49 3.29
N SER A 52 10.21 -0.94 4.41
CA SER A 52 8.95 -0.20 4.55
C SER A 52 9.16 1.32 4.41
N SER A 53 10.41 1.79 4.36
CA SER A 53 10.73 3.21 4.20
C SER A 53 10.19 3.79 2.89
N LEU A 54 9.55 4.95 2.99
CA LEU A 54 9.10 5.78 1.87
C LEU A 54 10.15 6.80 1.42
N SER A 55 11.35 6.80 2.00
CA SER A 55 12.40 7.78 1.67
C SER A 55 12.86 7.73 0.21
N ARG A 56 12.70 6.58 -0.44
CA ARG A 56 13.00 6.37 -1.87
C ARG A 56 11.77 6.59 -2.78
N GLY A 57 10.67 7.10 -2.23
CA GLY A 57 9.42 7.31 -2.93
C GLY A 57 8.46 6.12 -2.87
N PHE A 58 7.36 6.25 -3.61
CA PHE A 58 6.32 5.22 -3.77
C PHE A 58 6.67 4.25 -4.91
N SER A 59 6.13 3.03 -4.87
CA SER A 59 6.35 2.02 -5.91
C SER A 59 5.54 2.26 -7.20
N ALA A 60 4.56 3.16 -7.15
CA ALA A 60 3.72 3.60 -8.27
C ALA A 60 3.66 5.11 -8.32
#